data_AF-A0A969N6D6-F1
#
_entry.id   AF-A0A969N6D6-F1
#
_cell.length_a   1.000
_cell.length_b   1.000
_cell.length_c   1.000
_cell.angle_alpha   90.00
_cell.angle_beta   90.00
_cell.angle_gamma   90.00
#
_symmetry.space_group_name_H-M   'P 1'
#
loop_
_entity.id
_entity.type
_entity.pdbx_description
1 polymer ?
#
loop_
_entity_poly.entity_id
_entity_poly.type
_entity_poly.pdbx_seq_one_letter_code
_entity_poly.pdbx_strand_id
1 'polypeptide(L)'
;MSRKVGSRLRRWLGILSMSAVSLGLILSLKACGGGGSPVAVTPGDVDLLSAAVAEDPGFVSLVALTSSTYTENFDSSLASTGSTGNLLPDGWAFSETGTNADATYGINDGVSNSGNTYSYGATDSTERAFGGLQSGSLIPTIGVEFTNLLTVPITQLEVSYTGEQWRLGTASRADRLDFQYSLDATSLTNGNWIDVDALDFTTPNQATTGAKDGNAAGNRTAISGSITSLNIANSSTFWFRWLDLNASGSDDGLAVDDFSLVLNGAAPSPSPSPSPSPSPSPSPSPSPDPITRIFTIQGDQLVSGLEGQSVTTTGIVTAVVNNGFYLQDPDGDSNNATSDGIFAFTNSNTAGLALLAQVAVGNEINVTGTVSEFTPGGAATGNLSTTQIGSLSNIQVIEASATLPTPIIIGTGGRIPPNDLISNGINFFEPLEAMLVTAESPRAISGTAVDFGEILRWSTTEPTPPPSTLVGYCPLHPVTFTPKKFKSSDRPISCLVLSSLKSMPEPPLAM
;
A
#
# COMPACT_ATOMS: atom_id res chain seq x y z
N MET A 1 -46.63 -47.88 14.49
CA MET A 1 -45.93 -47.36 15.67
C MET A 1 -44.79 -48.31 16.04
N SER A 2 -43.62 -47.75 16.33
CA SER A 2 -42.37 -48.41 16.75
C SER A 2 -41.63 -49.26 15.70
N ARG A 3 -40.54 -48.68 15.14
CA ARG A 3 -39.54 -49.36 14.30
C ARG A 3 -38.39 -49.88 15.16
N LYS A 4 -37.74 -50.91 14.62
CA LYS A 4 -36.93 -51.96 15.24
C LYS A 4 -35.50 -51.91 14.65
N VAL A 5 -34.50 -52.41 15.40
CA VAL A 5 -33.18 -52.96 14.95
C VAL A 5 -32.14 -51.91 14.49
N GLY A 6 -30.81 -51.98 14.70
CA GLY A 6 -29.86 -52.96 15.28
C GLY A 6 -28.47 -52.82 14.61
N SER A 7 -27.41 -52.85 15.43
CA SER A 7 -25.94 -53.04 15.22
C SER A 7 -25.24 -53.19 13.83
N ARG A 8 -24.09 -52.47 13.70
CA ARG A 8 -22.72 -52.81 13.16
C ARG A 8 -22.52 -53.44 11.75
N LEU A 9 -21.73 -52.80 10.84
CA LEU A 9 -20.43 -53.25 10.24
C LEU A 9 -19.89 -52.40 9.03
N ARG A 10 -18.59 -52.03 9.11
CA ARG A 10 -17.47 -51.92 8.12
C ARG A 10 -17.61 -51.39 6.65
N ARG A 11 -16.71 -50.41 6.36
CA ARG A 11 -15.81 -50.13 5.20
C ARG A 11 -16.34 -50.16 3.75
N TRP A 12 -16.17 -49.04 3.03
CA TRP A 12 -15.60 -48.95 1.67
C TRP A 12 -14.85 -47.62 1.49
N LEU A 13 -13.69 -47.70 0.81
CA LEU A 13 -12.78 -46.59 0.45
C LEU A 13 -13.25 -46.01 -0.90
N GLY A 14 -13.22 -44.67 -1.07
CA GLY A 14 -13.52 -44.02 -2.34
C GLY A 14 -13.13 -42.55 -2.34
N ILE A 15 -12.04 -42.25 -3.04
CA ILE A 15 -11.48 -40.92 -3.32
C ILE A 15 -12.44 -40.12 -4.21
N LEU A 16 -12.77 -38.89 -3.82
CA LEU A 16 -12.99 -37.78 -4.76
C LEU A 16 -12.78 -36.43 -4.06
N SER A 17 -12.16 -35.55 -4.82
CA SER A 17 -11.47 -34.31 -4.47
C SER A 17 -12.40 -33.09 -4.34
N MET A 18 -11.85 -32.03 -3.73
CA MET A 18 -12.18 -30.60 -3.82
C MET A 18 -13.08 -29.95 -2.74
N SER A 19 -12.39 -29.09 -1.96
CA SER A 19 -12.76 -27.72 -1.55
C SER A 19 -13.94 -27.48 -0.59
N ALA A 20 -13.63 -27.24 0.70
CA ALA A 20 -14.20 -26.18 1.55
C ALA A 20 -13.69 -26.29 3.01
N VAL A 21 -12.95 -25.29 3.47
CA VAL A 21 -12.65 -24.96 4.88
C VAL A 21 -12.82 -23.43 4.91
N SER A 22 -13.68 -22.76 5.67
CA SER A 22 -14.07 -22.87 7.07
C SER A 22 -15.52 -22.41 7.28
N LEU A 23 -16.22 -22.97 8.27
CA LEU A 23 -17.40 -22.34 8.89
C LEU A 23 -17.14 -22.23 10.39
N GLY A 24 -17.09 -20.99 10.88
CA GLY A 24 -16.77 -20.61 12.25
C GLY A 24 -17.79 -21.12 13.28
N LEU A 25 -17.25 -21.42 14.45
CA LEU A 25 -17.93 -21.89 15.65
C LEU A 25 -18.74 -20.74 16.28
N ILE A 26 -20.07 -20.81 16.24
CA ILE A 26 -20.95 -19.92 17.01
C ILE A 26 -21.02 -20.42 18.45
N LEU A 27 -20.35 -19.74 19.39
CA LEU A 27 -20.67 -19.87 20.82
C LEU A 27 -21.90 -19.01 21.14
N SER A 28 -23.04 -19.68 21.29
CA SER A 28 -24.31 -19.06 21.70
C SER A 28 -24.41 -19.05 23.23
N LEU A 29 -24.19 -17.91 23.88
CA LEU A 29 -24.57 -17.72 25.29
C LEU A 29 -26.05 -17.33 25.35
N LYS A 30 -26.88 -18.34 25.60
CA LYS A 30 -28.31 -18.21 25.86
C LYS A 30 -28.53 -18.03 27.36
N ALA A 31 -28.73 -16.81 27.82
CA ALA A 31 -29.29 -16.57 29.15
C ALA A 31 -30.80 -16.89 29.11
N CYS A 32 -31.18 -18.06 29.61
CA CYS A 32 -32.56 -18.38 29.95
C CYS A 32 -32.96 -17.62 31.22
N GLY A 33 -34.14 -17.01 31.19
CA GLY A 33 -34.65 -16.15 32.26
C GLY A 33 -35.03 -16.87 33.56
N GLY A 34 -34.99 -16.10 34.64
CA GLY A 34 -35.64 -16.36 35.91
C GLY A 34 -35.73 -15.03 36.66
N GLY A 35 -36.95 -14.58 36.98
CA GLY A 35 -37.25 -13.21 37.40
C GLY A 35 -36.53 -12.74 38.68
N GLY A 36 -36.08 -11.48 38.63
CA GLY A 36 -35.56 -10.70 39.75
C GLY A 36 -35.16 -9.31 39.24
N SER A 37 -35.53 -8.25 39.98
CA SER A 37 -35.30 -6.83 39.62
C SER A 37 -33.85 -6.52 39.21
N PRO A 38 -33.63 -5.49 38.36
CA PRO A 38 -32.28 -5.15 37.89
C PRO A 38 -31.39 -4.67 39.05
N VAL A 39 -30.25 -5.32 39.23
CA VAL A 39 -29.14 -4.83 40.06
C VAL A 39 -28.25 -3.97 39.16
N ALA A 40 -28.07 -2.71 39.53
CA ALA A 40 -27.15 -1.79 38.86
C ALA A 40 -25.70 -2.21 39.17
N VAL A 41 -24.89 -2.43 38.13
CA VAL A 41 -23.44 -2.57 38.24
C VAL A 41 -22.82 -1.23 37.82
N THR A 42 -22.11 -0.59 38.74
CA THR A 42 -21.34 0.65 38.49
C THR A 42 -20.06 0.34 37.71
N PRO A 43 -19.53 1.28 36.89
CA PRO A 43 -18.32 1.04 36.10
C PRO A 43 -17.10 1.10 37.02
N GLY A 44 -16.53 -0.07 37.30
CA GLY A 44 -15.29 -0.24 38.03
C GLY A 44 -15.09 -1.73 38.23
N ASP A 45 -14.00 -2.27 37.71
CA ASP A 45 -13.60 -3.68 37.71
C ASP A 45 -14.08 -4.50 36.50
N VAL A 46 -13.43 -4.26 35.35
CA VAL A 46 -13.09 -5.34 34.41
C VAL A 46 -11.59 -5.32 34.22
N ASP A 47 -10.97 -6.29 34.87
CA ASP A 47 -9.57 -6.67 34.82
C ASP A 47 -9.16 -6.95 33.37
N LEU A 48 -8.11 -6.28 32.90
CA LEU A 48 -7.55 -6.45 31.56
C LEU A 48 -6.81 -7.79 31.50
N LEU A 49 -7.52 -8.84 31.08
CA LEU A 49 -6.88 -10.02 30.52
C LEU A 49 -6.31 -9.63 29.14
N SER A 50 -5.08 -9.10 29.12
CA SER A 50 -4.29 -9.02 27.90
C SER A 50 -3.91 -10.44 27.50
N ALA A 51 -4.72 -11.07 26.65
CA ALA A 51 -4.23 -12.15 25.82
C ALA A 51 -3.28 -11.51 24.79
N ALA A 52 -1.98 -11.56 25.08
CA ALA A 52 -0.97 -11.35 24.05
C ALA A 52 -1.21 -12.42 22.99
N VAL A 53 -1.74 -12.00 21.84
CA VAL A 53 -1.65 -12.80 20.62
C VAL A 53 -0.20 -12.68 20.20
N ALA A 54 0.55 -13.77 20.30
CA ALA A 54 1.84 -13.86 19.65
C ALA A 54 1.57 -13.87 18.14
N GLU A 55 2.06 -12.85 17.43
CA GLU A 55 2.10 -12.82 15.97
C GLU A 55 2.88 -14.06 15.47
N ASP A 56 2.27 -14.80 14.55
CA ASP A 56 2.87 -15.95 13.87
C ASP A 56 3.86 -15.45 12.80
N PRO A 57 5.15 -15.78 12.86
CA PRO A 57 6.14 -15.28 11.91
C PRO A 57 6.04 -16.10 10.61
N GLY A 58 5.18 -15.69 9.67
CA GLY A 58 5.10 -16.48 8.43
C GLY A 58 4.22 -16.00 7.28
N PHE A 59 3.43 -14.94 7.39
CA PHE A 59 2.71 -14.43 6.22
C PHE A 59 3.58 -13.41 5.48
N VAL A 60 4.33 -13.89 4.49
CA VAL A 60 4.85 -13.03 3.42
C VAL A 60 3.62 -12.51 2.67
N SER A 61 3.40 -11.19 2.69
CA SER A 61 2.43 -10.54 1.82
C SER A 61 2.83 -10.86 0.38
N LEU A 62 1.98 -11.48 -0.44
CA LEU A 62 2.35 -11.99 -1.77
C LEU A 62 2.36 -10.86 -2.82
N VAL A 63 3.28 -10.89 -3.79
CA VAL A 63 3.15 -10.03 -4.98
C VAL A 63 2.05 -10.59 -5.89
N ALA A 64 0.92 -9.88 -5.94
CA ALA A 64 -0.19 -10.17 -6.84
C ALA A 64 0.07 -9.58 -8.24
N LEU A 65 0.46 -10.41 -9.20
CA LEU A 65 0.70 -9.98 -10.59
C LEU A 65 -0.63 -9.76 -11.31
N THR A 66 -1.05 -8.50 -11.39
CA THR A 66 -2.23 -8.03 -12.13
C THR A 66 -1.87 -7.28 -13.41
N SER A 67 -0.60 -6.88 -13.55
CA SER A 67 0.02 -6.29 -14.73
C SER A 67 1.06 -7.25 -15.33
N SER A 68 1.57 -6.94 -16.53
CA SER A 68 2.62 -7.72 -17.18
C SER A 68 4.04 -7.36 -16.72
N THR A 69 4.20 -6.49 -15.73
CA THR A 69 5.50 -6.00 -15.26
C THR A 69 5.50 -5.77 -13.76
N TYR A 70 6.57 -6.15 -13.08
CA TYR A 70 6.83 -5.86 -11.66
C TYR A 70 8.27 -5.37 -11.48
N THR A 71 8.49 -4.41 -10.58
CA THR A 71 9.81 -3.87 -10.27
C THR A 71 9.98 -3.68 -8.78
N GLU A 72 11.21 -3.82 -8.27
CA GLU A 72 11.59 -3.52 -6.89
C GLU A 72 13.04 -3.02 -6.87
N ASN A 73 13.28 -1.86 -6.26
CA ASN A 73 14.60 -1.23 -6.12
C ASN A 73 15.06 -1.09 -4.67
N PHE A 74 14.28 -1.56 -3.69
CA PHE A 74 14.63 -1.59 -2.26
C PHE A 74 14.81 -0.25 -1.53
N ASP A 75 14.85 0.87 -2.23
CA ASP A 75 15.22 2.18 -1.68
C ASP A 75 14.30 2.70 -0.55
N SER A 76 13.00 2.43 -0.68
CA SER A 76 11.99 2.82 0.29
C SER A 76 11.48 1.66 1.14
N SER A 77 11.81 0.42 0.75
CA SER A 77 11.24 -0.79 1.34
C SER A 77 12.17 -1.48 2.35
N LEU A 78 13.47 -1.17 2.33
CA LEU A 78 14.44 -1.64 3.32
C LEU A 78 14.86 -0.55 4.31
N ALA A 79 15.23 -0.98 5.52
CA ALA A 79 15.70 -0.06 6.55
C ALA A 79 17.02 0.63 6.15
N SER A 80 17.02 1.97 6.15
CA SER A 80 18.20 2.78 5.81
C SER A 80 19.05 3.20 7.02
N THR A 81 18.47 3.15 8.22
CA THR A 81 19.07 3.67 9.46
C THR A 81 18.89 2.70 10.63
N GLY A 82 19.79 2.77 11.62
CA GLY A 82 19.83 1.83 12.73
C GLY A 82 20.77 0.65 12.49
N SER A 83 20.55 -0.46 13.20
CA SER A 83 21.43 -1.65 13.13
C SER A 83 20.79 -2.85 12.44
N THR A 84 19.47 -3.00 12.55
CA THR A 84 18.71 -4.12 11.96
C THR A 84 17.35 -3.65 11.45
N GLY A 85 16.80 -4.39 10.50
CA GLY A 85 15.43 -4.26 10.00
C GLY A 85 14.77 -5.63 9.85
N ASN A 86 13.45 -5.65 9.75
CA ASN A 86 12.65 -6.87 9.59
C ASN A 86 11.46 -6.71 8.65
N LEU A 87 11.25 -5.51 8.10
CA LEU A 87 10.25 -5.23 7.07
C LEU A 87 10.89 -5.40 5.70
N LEU A 88 10.19 -6.11 4.83
CA LEU A 88 10.58 -6.37 3.45
C LEU A 88 9.44 -5.93 2.53
N PRO A 89 9.73 -5.57 1.27
CA PRO A 89 8.70 -5.37 0.26
C PRO A 89 7.84 -6.62 0.07
N ASP A 90 6.62 -6.42 -0.41
CA ASP A 90 5.68 -7.52 -0.67
C ASP A 90 6.37 -8.59 -1.55
N GLY A 91 6.16 -9.85 -1.18
CA GLY A 91 6.66 -11.07 -1.78
C GLY A 91 8.10 -11.39 -1.40
N TRP A 92 8.89 -10.39 -1.03
CA TRP A 92 10.29 -10.59 -0.67
C TRP A 92 10.41 -11.24 0.69
N ALA A 93 11.36 -12.16 0.78
CA ALA A 93 11.67 -12.91 1.98
C ALA A 93 13.17 -13.17 2.03
N PHE A 94 13.65 -13.50 3.23
CA PHE A 94 14.94 -14.14 3.40
C PHE A 94 14.83 -15.30 4.37
N SER A 95 15.79 -16.21 4.27
CA SER A 95 15.97 -17.32 5.20
C SER A 95 17.43 -17.34 5.64
N GLU A 96 17.63 -17.43 6.95
CA GLU A 96 18.95 -17.61 7.53
C GLU A 96 19.02 -18.98 8.18
N THR A 97 20.09 -19.70 7.89
CA THR A 97 20.39 -20.96 8.57
C THR A 97 21.76 -20.89 9.21
N GLY A 98 21.96 -21.64 10.30
CA GLY A 98 23.19 -21.60 11.09
C GLY A 98 22.95 -21.17 12.53
N THR A 99 24.03 -20.95 13.27
CA THR A 99 23.96 -20.62 14.71
C THR A 99 23.61 -19.16 14.99
N ASN A 100 23.77 -18.28 14.00
CA ASN A 100 23.52 -16.85 14.16
C ASN A 100 22.25 -16.36 13.46
N ALA A 101 21.42 -17.27 12.92
CA ALA A 101 20.15 -16.89 12.31
C ALA A 101 19.25 -16.19 13.34
N ASP A 102 18.77 -14.99 13.01
CA ASP A 102 18.04 -14.14 13.96
C ASP A 102 16.72 -13.56 13.43
N ALA A 103 16.39 -13.87 12.17
CA ALA A 103 15.18 -13.42 11.49
C ALA A 103 15.08 -11.89 11.30
N THR A 104 16.20 -11.18 11.42
CA THR A 104 16.35 -9.79 11.03
C THR A 104 17.44 -9.67 9.98
N TYR A 105 17.40 -8.64 9.14
CA TYR A 105 18.54 -8.29 8.30
C TYR A 105 19.30 -7.14 8.94
N GLY A 106 20.62 -7.13 8.77
CA GLY A 106 21.47 -6.03 9.22
C GLY A 106 21.44 -4.85 8.23
N ILE A 107 21.85 -3.69 8.72
CA ILE A 107 22.14 -2.52 7.88
C ILE A 107 23.66 -2.42 7.72
N ASN A 108 24.16 -2.42 6.48
CA ASN A 108 25.60 -2.53 6.23
C ASN A 108 26.04 -1.73 5.00
N ASP A 109 27.11 -0.97 5.14
CA ASP A 109 27.77 -0.23 4.06
C ASP A 109 28.94 -1.01 3.44
N GLY A 110 29.05 -2.30 3.77
CA GLY A 110 30.13 -3.19 3.37
C GLY A 110 31.26 -3.30 4.40
N VAL A 111 31.26 -2.49 5.46
CA VAL A 111 32.30 -2.50 6.50
C VAL A 111 32.23 -3.75 7.36
N SER A 112 31.04 -4.18 7.77
CA SER A 112 30.87 -5.40 8.58
C SER A 112 31.25 -6.66 7.77
N ASN A 113 31.92 -7.59 8.43
CA ASN A 113 32.29 -8.90 7.88
C ASN A 113 31.59 -10.07 8.57
N SER A 114 30.64 -9.78 9.46
CA SER A 114 29.81 -10.81 10.09
C SER A 114 28.85 -11.36 9.04
N GLY A 115 28.66 -12.68 9.00
CA GLY A 115 27.65 -13.24 8.12
C GLY A 115 26.26 -12.83 8.58
N ASN A 116 25.44 -12.35 7.65
CA ASN A 116 24.04 -11.98 7.86
C ASN A 116 23.34 -11.80 6.52
N THR A 117 22.01 -11.71 6.55
CA THR A 117 21.25 -11.01 5.51
C THR A 117 21.39 -9.49 5.73
N TYR A 118 21.48 -8.71 4.66
CA TYR A 118 21.75 -7.27 4.75
C TYR A 118 20.87 -6.45 3.80
N SER A 119 20.40 -5.31 4.32
CA SER A 119 20.17 -4.11 3.52
C SER A 119 21.52 -3.41 3.35
N TYR A 120 22.04 -3.46 2.13
CA TYR A 120 23.29 -2.83 1.78
C TYR A 120 23.06 -1.41 1.26
N GLY A 121 23.94 -0.49 1.63
CA GLY A 121 23.90 0.90 1.16
C GLY A 121 24.86 1.76 1.95
N ALA A 122 25.28 2.90 1.38
CA ALA A 122 26.08 3.87 2.13
C ALA A 122 25.34 4.30 3.42
N THR A 123 26.09 4.73 4.44
CA THR A 123 25.51 5.17 5.73
C THR A 123 24.44 6.25 5.49
N ASP A 124 23.26 6.05 6.06
CA ASP A 124 22.08 6.92 5.94
C ASP A 124 21.59 7.18 4.50
N SER A 125 22.07 6.40 3.53
CA SER A 125 21.57 6.43 2.15
C SER A 125 20.22 5.74 2.06
N THR A 126 19.29 6.34 1.32
CA THR A 126 18.05 5.67 0.89
C THR A 126 18.28 4.74 -0.29
N GLU A 127 19.38 4.87 -1.04
CA GLU A 127 19.74 3.88 -2.06
C GLU A 127 20.11 2.55 -1.39
N ARG A 128 19.34 1.48 -1.61
CA ARG A 128 19.56 0.18 -0.96
C ARG A 128 19.57 -1.00 -1.93
N ALA A 129 20.40 -2.00 -1.61
CA ALA A 129 20.38 -3.30 -2.26
C ALA A 129 20.11 -4.42 -1.24
N PHE A 130 19.41 -5.48 -1.63
CA PHE A 130 19.08 -6.60 -0.74
C PHE A 130 20.00 -7.80 -0.97
N GLY A 131 20.66 -8.28 0.08
CA GLY A 131 21.74 -9.25 -0.11
C GLY A 131 22.13 -10.02 1.13
N GLY A 132 23.25 -10.72 1.02
CA GLY A 132 23.82 -11.50 2.11
C GLY A 132 25.33 -11.37 2.18
N LEU A 133 25.87 -11.82 3.30
CA LEU A 133 27.26 -12.26 3.41
C LEU A 133 27.22 -13.62 4.09
N GLN A 134 27.66 -14.65 3.40
CA GLN A 134 27.71 -15.97 3.99
C GLN A 134 28.90 -16.14 4.93
N SER A 135 28.71 -16.96 5.97
CA SER A 135 29.76 -17.32 6.91
C SER A 135 29.56 -18.75 7.43
N GLY A 136 30.56 -19.26 8.15
CA GLY A 136 30.43 -20.55 8.83
C GLY A 136 29.31 -20.61 9.91
N SER A 137 28.77 -19.47 10.32
CA SER A 137 27.72 -19.36 11.33
C SER A 137 26.35 -18.93 10.79
N LEU A 138 26.29 -18.45 9.55
CA LEU A 138 25.05 -17.96 8.93
C LEU A 138 25.14 -18.10 7.41
N ILE A 139 24.15 -18.77 6.83
CA ILE A 139 23.91 -18.94 5.39
C ILE A 139 22.64 -18.18 5.04
N PRO A 140 22.74 -17.02 4.37
CA PRO A 140 21.59 -16.24 3.95
C PRO A 140 21.05 -16.74 2.60
N THR A 141 19.75 -16.66 2.42
CA THR A 141 19.07 -16.87 1.13
C THR A 141 18.01 -15.81 1.01
N ILE A 142 18.02 -15.05 -0.08
CA ILE A 142 16.97 -14.05 -0.38
C ILE A 142 16.11 -14.55 -1.54
N GLY A 143 14.87 -14.09 -1.61
CA GLY A 143 14.02 -14.39 -2.75
C GLY A 143 12.67 -13.73 -2.67
N VAL A 144 11.83 -14.03 -3.66
CA VAL A 144 10.53 -13.40 -3.84
C VAL A 144 9.49 -14.40 -4.31
N GLU A 145 8.28 -14.30 -3.76
CA GLU A 145 7.10 -15.06 -4.16
C GLU A 145 6.11 -14.20 -4.95
N PHE A 146 5.62 -14.76 -6.07
CA PHE A 146 4.61 -14.15 -6.92
C PHE A 146 3.36 -15.03 -7.01
N THR A 147 2.20 -14.39 -7.16
CA THR A 147 0.95 -15.04 -7.57
C THR A 147 0.49 -14.53 -8.93
N ASN A 148 0.25 -15.43 -9.88
CA ASN A 148 -0.33 -15.05 -11.18
C ASN A 148 -1.83 -14.75 -11.04
N LEU A 149 -2.25 -13.48 -11.04
CA LEU A 149 -3.66 -13.11 -11.08
C LEU A 149 -4.15 -12.66 -12.47
N LEU A 150 -3.32 -12.81 -13.51
CA LEU A 150 -3.70 -12.54 -14.89
C LEU A 150 -4.76 -13.52 -15.38
N THR A 151 -5.61 -13.08 -16.30
CA THR A 151 -6.64 -13.95 -16.91
C THR A 151 -6.08 -15.01 -17.86
N VAL A 152 -4.76 -15.01 -18.10
CA VAL A 152 -4.04 -15.95 -18.98
C VAL A 152 -2.87 -16.59 -18.23
N PRO A 153 -2.46 -17.82 -18.59
CA PRO A 153 -1.26 -18.41 -18.01
C PRO A 153 -0.01 -17.62 -18.40
N ILE A 154 0.99 -17.62 -17.52
CA ILE A 154 2.32 -17.10 -17.83
C ILE A 154 3.13 -18.22 -18.50
N THR A 155 3.59 -17.95 -19.71
CA THR A 155 4.36 -18.87 -20.56
C THR A 155 5.82 -18.46 -20.70
N GLN A 156 6.15 -17.21 -20.36
CA GLN A 156 7.50 -16.67 -20.39
C GLN A 156 7.68 -15.61 -19.29
N LEU A 157 8.86 -15.58 -18.69
CA LEU A 157 9.32 -14.56 -17.77
C LEU A 157 10.62 -13.95 -18.33
N GLU A 158 10.72 -12.63 -18.34
CA GLU A 158 11.99 -11.92 -18.56
C GLU A 158 12.37 -11.28 -17.23
N VAL A 159 13.50 -11.72 -16.69
CA VAL A 159 14.03 -11.31 -15.39
C VAL A 159 15.23 -10.42 -15.66
N SER A 160 15.31 -9.28 -14.98
CA SER A 160 16.50 -8.45 -14.95
C SER A 160 16.73 -7.85 -13.56
N TYR A 161 17.99 -7.63 -13.20
CA TYR A 161 18.37 -6.97 -11.95
C TYR A 161 19.81 -6.45 -12.04
N THR A 162 20.19 -5.55 -11.16
CA THR A 162 21.58 -5.19 -10.89
C THR A 162 22.13 -6.12 -9.79
N GLY A 163 23.18 -6.88 -10.09
CA GLY A 163 23.97 -7.52 -9.05
C GLY A 163 25.03 -6.56 -8.52
N GLU A 164 25.14 -6.43 -7.20
CA GLU A 164 26.08 -5.51 -6.54
C GLU A 164 27.01 -6.21 -5.54
N GLN A 165 28.26 -5.78 -5.51
CA GLN A 165 29.27 -6.23 -4.55
C GLN A 165 29.54 -5.13 -3.52
N TRP A 166 29.20 -5.40 -2.27
CA TRP A 166 29.39 -4.52 -1.11
C TRP A 166 30.58 -4.92 -0.25
N ARG A 167 31.11 -6.14 -0.43
CA ARG A 167 32.35 -6.56 0.23
C ARG A 167 33.08 -7.63 -0.57
N LEU A 168 34.40 -7.53 -0.64
CA LEU A 168 35.26 -8.64 -1.08
C LEU A 168 35.87 -9.34 0.15
N GLY A 169 35.53 -10.60 0.36
CA GLY A 169 36.06 -11.43 1.45
C GLY A 169 37.47 -11.94 1.16
N THR A 170 37.69 -12.45 -0.06
CA THR A 170 38.97 -13.05 -0.48
C THR A 170 39.40 -12.57 -1.86
N ALA A 171 40.61 -12.01 -2.00
CA ALA A 171 41.10 -11.51 -3.29
C ALA A 171 41.43 -12.64 -4.29
N SER A 172 41.38 -12.30 -5.59
CA SER A 172 41.68 -13.21 -6.72
C SER A 172 40.78 -14.46 -6.78
N ARG A 173 39.56 -14.34 -6.27
CA ARG A 173 38.54 -15.38 -6.21
C ARG A 173 37.20 -14.74 -6.54
N ALA A 174 36.39 -15.42 -7.33
CA ALA A 174 35.01 -15.00 -7.58
C ALA A 174 34.07 -15.72 -6.62
N ASP A 175 33.18 -14.95 -6.03
CA ASP A 175 31.97 -15.41 -5.34
C ASP A 175 30.74 -15.21 -6.25
N ARG A 176 29.61 -15.83 -5.94
CA ARG A 176 28.43 -15.83 -6.83
C ARG A 176 27.11 -15.83 -6.05
N LEU A 177 26.11 -15.10 -6.57
CA LEU A 177 24.70 -15.34 -6.26
C LEU A 177 24.09 -16.20 -7.36
N ASP A 178 23.67 -17.41 -6.99
CA ASP A 178 23.09 -18.42 -7.88
C ASP A 178 21.57 -18.17 -7.98
N PHE A 179 21.09 -17.82 -9.18
CA PHE A 179 19.67 -17.57 -9.40
C PHE A 179 18.92 -18.87 -9.67
N GLN A 180 17.82 -19.05 -8.95
CA GLN A 180 16.94 -20.21 -9.14
C GLN A 180 15.48 -19.81 -9.12
N TYR A 181 14.65 -20.57 -9.82
CA TYR A 181 13.19 -20.45 -9.74
C TYR A 181 12.53 -21.75 -9.34
N SER A 182 11.30 -21.66 -8.83
CA SER A 182 10.48 -22.83 -8.52
C SER A 182 9.00 -22.55 -8.82
N LEU A 183 8.30 -23.59 -9.28
CA LEU A 183 6.86 -23.55 -9.55
C LEU A 183 6.05 -24.33 -8.50
N ASP A 184 6.72 -24.94 -7.52
CA ASP A 184 6.11 -25.75 -6.46
C ASP A 184 6.69 -25.47 -5.06
N ALA A 185 7.57 -24.47 -4.95
CA ALA A 185 8.09 -24.03 -3.67
C ALA A 185 6.98 -23.50 -2.77
N THR A 186 7.17 -23.75 -1.47
CA THR A 186 6.31 -23.26 -0.38
C THR A 186 7.08 -22.36 0.58
N SER A 187 8.40 -22.27 0.41
CA SER A 187 9.30 -21.32 1.08
C SER A 187 10.65 -21.33 0.35
N LEU A 188 11.53 -20.39 0.69
CA LEU A 188 12.91 -20.33 0.16
C LEU A 188 13.72 -21.62 0.37
N THR A 189 13.35 -22.46 1.34
CA THR A 189 14.07 -23.69 1.69
C THR A 189 13.34 -24.97 1.31
N ASN A 190 12.10 -24.89 0.80
CA ASN A 190 11.29 -26.06 0.44
C ASN A 190 10.63 -25.90 -0.93
N GLY A 191 11.01 -26.77 -1.87
CA GLY A 191 10.50 -26.78 -3.24
C GLY A 191 11.46 -27.51 -4.19
N ASN A 192 11.04 -27.74 -5.43
CA ASN A 192 11.92 -28.14 -6.51
C ASN A 192 12.45 -26.88 -7.21
N TRP A 193 13.73 -26.61 -7.06
CA TRP A 193 14.39 -25.42 -7.58
C TRP A 193 15.16 -25.73 -8.85
N ILE A 194 14.96 -24.90 -9.87
CA ILE A 194 15.60 -25.00 -11.17
C ILE A 194 16.60 -23.86 -11.31
N ASP A 195 17.83 -24.23 -11.60
CA ASP A 195 18.96 -23.34 -11.79
C ASP A 195 18.92 -22.62 -13.13
N VAL A 196 19.28 -21.33 -13.17
CA VAL A 196 19.34 -20.54 -14.40
C VAL A 196 20.65 -19.77 -14.43
N ASP A 197 21.75 -20.45 -14.81
CA ASP A 197 23.12 -19.88 -14.85
C ASP A 197 23.22 -18.50 -15.54
N ALA A 198 22.39 -18.24 -16.55
CA ALA A 198 22.39 -16.96 -17.27
C ALA A 198 21.92 -15.77 -16.42
N LEU A 199 21.29 -16.04 -15.28
CA LEU A 199 20.81 -15.06 -14.31
C LEU A 199 21.69 -15.01 -13.06
N ASP A 200 22.84 -15.68 -13.02
CA ASP A 200 23.75 -15.61 -11.88
C ASP A 200 24.54 -14.29 -11.83
N PHE A 201 24.76 -13.76 -10.63
CA PHE A 201 25.68 -12.64 -10.41
C PHE A 201 27.03 -13.14 -9.92
N THR A 202 28.10 -12.84 -10.65
CA THR A 202 29.47 -13.17 -10.26
C THR A 202 30.23 -11.93 -9.82
N THR A 203 31.02 -12.07 -8.76
CA THR A 203 31.88 -11.02 -8.20
C THR A 203 32.70 -10.28 -9.27
N PRO A 204 32.44 -8.97 -9.49
CA PRO A 204 33.09 -8.20 -10.55
C PRO A 204 34.48 -7.69 -10.15
N ASN A 205 34.73 -7.35 -8.88
CA ASN A 205 36.00 -6.77 -8.43
C ASN A 205 36.72 -7.64 -7.38
N GLN A 206 37.76 -8.34 -7.82
CA GLN A 206 38.51 -9.31 -7.02
C GLN A 206 39.86 -8.78 -6.51
N ALA A 207 40.13 -7.48 -6.62
CA ALA A 207 41.48 -6.93 -6.44
C ALA A 207 41.88 -6.72 -4.97
N THR A 208 41.03 -6.07 -4.17
CA THR A 208 41.36 -5.63 -2.79
C THR A 208 40.23 -6.02 -1.85
N THR A 209 40.57 -6.77 -0.80
CA THR A 209 39.62 -7.24 0.22
C THR A 209 39.09 -6.10 1.07
N GLY A 210 37.90 -6.30 1.65
CA GLY A 210 37.21 -5.31 2.49
C GLY A 210 35.98 -4.71 1.81
N ALA A 211 35.49 -3.62 2.39
CA ALA A 211 34.29 -2.92 1.94
C ALA A 211 34.42 -2.47 0.48
N LYS A 212 33.29 -2.53 -0.22
CA LYS A 212 33.09 -2.03 -1.58
C LYS A 212 31.85 -1.14 -1.56
N ASP A 213 31.88 -0.12 -2.40
CA ASP A 213 30.68 0.64 -2.73
C ASP A 213 29.97 -0.09 -3.88
N GLY A 214 28.84 -0.73 -3.59
CA GLY A 214 28.08 -1.51 -4.58
C GLY A 214 27.61 -0.67 -5.78
N ASN A 215 27.32 0.61 -5.53
CA ASN A 215 26.90 1.56 -6.56
C ASN A 215 28.02 1.93 -7.54
N ALA A 216 29.28 1.71 -7.19
CA ALA A 216 30.39 2.02 -8.08
C ALA A 216 30.41 1.06 -9.27
N ALA A 217 30.55 1.59 -10.50
CA ALA A 217 30.46 0.81 -11.74
C ALA A 217 31.41 -0.41 -11.84
N GLY A 218 32.52 -0.43 -11.08
CA GLY A 218 33.42 -1.58 -11.02
C GLY A 218 32.95 -2.71 -10.10
N ASN A 219 31.94 -2.47 -9.28
CA ASN A 219 31.43 -3.38 -8.26
C ASN A 219 29.99 -3.85 -8.53
N ARG A 220 29.36 -3.43 -9.64
CA ARG A 220 28.02 -3.88 -10.06
C ARG A 220 27.97 -4.39 -11.48
N THR A 221 26.96 -5.21 -11.81
CA THR A 221 26.72 -5.72 -13.16
C THR A 221 25.22 -5.88 -13.40
N ALA A 222 24.72 -5.34 -14.51
CA ALA A 222 23.35 -5.57 -14.95
C ALA A 222 23.20 -6.98 -15.51
N ILE A 223 22.19 -7.71 -15.05
CA ILE A 223 21.89 -9.10 -15.41
C ILE A 223 20.50 -9.16 -16.00
N SER A 224 20.33 -9.95 -17.06
CA SER A 224 19.01 -10.18 -17.66
C SER A 224 18.95 -11.53 -18.35
N GLY A 225 17.80 -12.18 -18.32
CA GLY A 225 17.59 -13.49 -18.91
C GLY A 225 16.12 -13.84 -19.04
N SER A 226 15.81 -14.82 -19.90
CA SER A 226 14.44 -15.27 -20.14
C SER A 226 14.23 -16.71 -19.69
N ILE A 227 13.14 -16.96 -18.98
CA ILE A 227 12.65 -18.30 -18.64
C ILE A 227 11.43 -18.58 -19.52
N THR A 228 11.54 -19.58 -20.39
CA THR A 228 10.52 -19.91 -21.39
C THR A 228 9.90 -21.27 -21.14
N SER A 229 8.90 -21.63 -21.95
CA SER A 229 8.22 -22.94 -21.88
C SER A 229 7.52 -23.19 -20.54
N LEU A 230 7.02 -22.11 -19.93
CA LEU A 230 6.27 -22.16 -18.68
C LEU A 230 4.77 -22.37 -18.93
N ASN A 231 4.05 -22.73 -17.87
CA ASN A 231 2.59 -22.77 -17.85
C ASN A 231 2.08 -22.48 -16.44
N ILE A 232 2.33 -21.27 -15.95
CA ILE A 232 1.91 -20.83 -14.61
C ILE A 232 0.46 -20.37 -14.73
N ALA A 233 -0.48 -21.21 -14.31
CA ALA A 233 -1.91 -20.92 -14.42
C ALA A 233 -2.33 -19.73 -13.53
N ASN A 234 -3.47 -19.13 -13.84
CA ASN A 234 -4.11 -18.15 -12.95
C ASN A 234 -4.27 -18.75 -11.54
N SER A 235 -4.07 -17.91 -10.53
CA SER A 235 -4.07 -18.24 -9.10
C SER A 235 -2.95 -19.19 -8.65
N SER A 236 -1.97 -19.50 -9.51
CA SER A 236 -0.78 -20.28 -9.11
C SER A 236 0.33 -19.36 -8.62
N THR A 237 1.13 -19.86 -7.67
CA THR A 237 2.33 -19.16 -7.19
C THR A 237 3.59 -19.68 -7.87
N PHE A 238 4.63 -18.87 -7.84
CA PHE A 238 6.00 -19.25 -8.22
C PHE A 238 7.00 -18.38 -7.46
N TRP A 239 8.23 -18.88 -7.38
CA TRP A 239 9.28 -18.28 -6.57
C TRP A 239 10.55 -18.03 -7.37
N PHE A 240 11.27 -16.99 -6.98
CA PHE A 240 12.69 -16.81 -7.29
C PHE A 240 13.51 -16.81 -6.01
N ARG A 241 14.77 -17.23 -6.09
CA ARG A 241 15.74 -17.07 -5.01
C ARG A 241 17.15 -16.85 -5.55
N TRP A 242 17.97 -16.24 -4.71
CA TRP A 242 19.41 -16.09 -4.88
C TRP A 242 20.12 -16.77 -3.72
N LEU A 243 20.99 -17.71 -4.05
CA LEU A 243 21.83 -18.43 -3.08
C LEU A 243 23.25 -17.91 -3.18
N ASP A 244 23.84 -17.58 -2.04
CA ASP A 244 25.28 -17.34 -1.97
C ASP A 244 26.04 -18.66 -2.19
N LEU A 245 26.89 -18.69 -3.21
CA LEU A 245 27.78 -19.81 -3.48
C LEU A 245 28.86 -19.84 -2.40
N ASN A 246 28.85 -20.89 -1.56
CA ASN A 246 29.90 -21.08 -0.56
C ASN A 246 31.28 -21.27 -1.18
N ALA A 247 32.03 -20.19 -1.28
CA ALA A 247 33.26 -20.15 -2.01
C ALA A 247 34.45 -20.28 -1.04
N SER A 248 35.59 -20.80 -1.53
CA SER A 248 36.72 -21.19 -0.67
C SER A 248 37.43 -20.00 0.03
N GLY A 249 37.21 -19.76 1.32
CA GLY A 249 37.78 -18.61 2.04
C GLY A 249 36.69 -17.81 2.77
N SER A 250 36.91 -16.52 2.98
CA SER A 250 35.84 -15.61 3.41
C SER A 250 35.00 -15.22 2.20
N ASP A 251 33.68 -15.31 2.34
CA ASP A 251 32.70 -14.96 1.32
C ASP A 251 32.53 -13.44 1.18
N ASP A 252 31.98 -13.09 0.03
CA ASP A 252 31.72 -11.72 -0.37
C ASP A 252 30.36 -11.23 0.17
N GLY A 253 30.22 -9.90 0.23
CA GLY A 253 28.92 -9.28 0.48
C GLY A 253 28.28 -8.97 -0.86
N LEU A 254 27.29 -9.76 -1.28
CA LEU A 254 26.65 -9.65 -2.58
C LEU A 254 25.16 -9.34 -2.41
N ALA A 255 24.61 -8.56 -3.34
CA ALA A 255 23.23 -8.09 -3.29
C ALA A 255 22.57 -8.03 -4.66
N VAL A 256 21.23 -7.99 -4.63
CA VAL A 256 20.32 -7.75 -5.74
C VAL A 256 19.73 -6.36 -5.57
N ASP A 257 19.63 -5.65 -6.68
CA ASP A 257 19.06 -4.31 -6.78
C ASP A 257 18.37 -4.14 -8.14
N ASP A 258 17.55 -3.09 -8.33
CA ASP A 258 16.86 -2.77 -9.58
C ASP A 258 16.13 -3.98 -10.21
N PHE A 259 15.49 -4.83 -9.40
CA PHE A 259 14.82 -6.03 -9.87
C PHE A 259 13.64 -5.66 -10.78
N SER A 260 13.52 -6.37 -11.89
CA SER A 260 12.43 -6.22 -12.84
C SER A 260 12.03 -7.59 -13.41
N LEU A 261 10.72 -7.79 -13.49
CA LEU A 261 10.08 -8.97 -14.05
C LEU A 261 9.07 -8.55 -15.11
N VAL A 262 9.21 -9.06 -16.33
CA VAL A 262 8.26 -8.88 -17.42
C VAL A 262 7.64 -10.23 -17.81
N LEU A 263 6.32 -10.25 -17.99
CA LEU A 263 5.54 -11.45 -18.25
C LEU A 263 5.17 -11.55 -19.74
N ASN A 264 5.28 -12.75 -20.32
CA ASN A 264 4.81 -13.09 -21.66
C ASN A 264 5.36 -12.22 -22.81
N GLY A 265 6.56 -11.65 -22.66
CA GLY A 265 7.16 -10.79 -23.70
C GLY A 265 6.33 -9.54 -24.01
N ALA A 266 5.53 -9.07 -23.03
CA ALA A 266 4.92 -7.74 -23.11
C ALA A 266 6.04 -6.72 -23.39
N ALA A 267 5.85 -5.86 -24.40
CA ALA A 267 6.86 -4.87 -24.75
C ALA A 267 7.28 -4.12 -23.49
N PRO A 268 8.59 -3.99 -23.20
CA PRO A 268 9.04 -3.33 -21.99
C PRO A 268 8.41 -1.93 -21.96
N SER A 269 7.65 -1.65 -20.90
CA SER A 269 7.51 -0.26 -20.47
C SER A 269 8.92 0.22 -20.13
N PRO A 270 9.35 1.42 -20.57
CA PRO A 270 10.72 1.85 -20.38
C PRO A 270 11.06 1.84 -18.88
N SER A 271 11.94 0.91 -18.47
CA SER A 271 12.54 0.91 -17.14
C SER A 271 13.55 2.06 -17.04
N PRO A 272 13.64 2.78 -15.90
CA PRO A 272 14.72 3.73 -15.69
C PRO A 272 16.06 2.98 -15.71
N SER A 273 17.01 3.48 -16.49
CA SER A 273 18.35 2.91 -16.62
C SER A 273 19.27 3.52 -15.55
N PRO A 274 20.22 2.75 -14.96
CA PRO A 274 21.13 3.25 -13.94
C PRO A 274 22.07 4.31 -14.54
N SER A 275 22.38 5.32 -13.73
CA SER A 275 23.19 6.48 -14.08
C SER A 275 24.66 6.12 -14.35
N PRO A 276 25.25 6.52 -15.51
CA PRO A 276 26.70 6.72 -15.61
C PRO A 276 27.05 8.22 -15.74
N SER A 277 28.07 8.63 -14.98
CA SER A 277 28.73 9.94 -15.07
C SER A 277 29.48 10.15 -16.41
N PRO A 278 29.87 11.39 -16.81
CA PRO A 278 29.20 12.20 -17.83
C PRO A 278 29.94 12.22 -19.19
N SER A 279 29.19 12.36 -20.29
CA SER A 279 29.70 12.83 -21.60
C SER A 279 28.57 13.45 -22.45
N PRO A 280 28.89 14.29 -23.45
CA PRO A 280 28.29 15.62 -23.63
C PRO A 280 26.82 15.60 -24.06
N SER A 281 26.12 16.63 -23.56
CA SER A 281 24.71 16.94 -23.74
C SER A 281 24.20 16.83 -25.19
N PRO A 282 23.16 16.02 -25.44
CA PRO A 282 22.20 16.29 -26.49
C PRO A 282 21.09 17.23 -25.97
N SER A 283 20.56 18.00 -26.91
CA SER A 283 19.49 19.01 -26.81
C SER A 283 18.28 18.58 -25.96
N PRO A 284 17.63 19.49 -25.20
CA PRO A 284 16.68 19.11 -24.15
C PRO A 284 15.40 18.47 -24.69
N SER A 285 15.04 17.33 -24.09
CA SER A 285 13.68 16.80 -24.00
C SER A 285 12.88 17.67 -23.01
N PRO A 286 11.56 17.89 -23.17
CA PRO A 286 10.81 18.84 -22.34
C PRO A 286 10.93 18.48 -20.85
N SER A 287 11.24 19.49 -20.04
CA SER A 287 11.15 19.42 -18.58
C SER A 287 9.77 18.87 -18.19
N PRO A 288 9.65 17.97 -17.20
CA PRO A 288 8.35 17.69 -16.61
C PRO A 288 7.72 19.02 -16.16
N ASP A 289 6.43 19.18 -16.44
CA ASP A 289 5.68 20.36 -16.03
C ASP A 289 5.85 20.53 -14.50
N PRO A 290 6.06 21.76 -14.00
CA PRO A 290 6.26 21.99 -12.59
C PRO A 290 5.04 21.49 -11.79
N ILE A 291 5.31 20.72 -10.73
CA ILE A 291 4.26 20.26 -9.81
C ILE A 291 3.63 21.48 -9.13
N THR A 292 2.32 21.62 -9.27
CA THR A 292 1.53 22.59 -8.52
C THR A 292 0.93 21.87 -7.32
N ARG A 293 1.26 22.30 -6.10
CA ARG A 293 0.81 21.65 -4.85
C ARG A 293 -0.70 21.82 -4.65
N ILE A 294 -1.34 20.87 -3.96
CA ILE A 294 -2.81 20.83 -3.83
C ILE A 294 -3.35 22.08 -3.14
N PHE A 295 -2.72 22.53 -2.06
CA PHE A 295 -3.10 23.77 -1.36
C PHE A 295 -2.98 25.03 -2.23
N THR A 296 -2.11 25.03 -3.25
CA THR A 296 -2.02 26.12 -4.24
C THR A 296 -3.16 26.05 -5.26
N ILE A 297 -3.59 24.84 -5.63
CA ILE A 297 -4.75 24.64 -6.51
C ILE A 297 -6.03 25.05 -5.80
N GLN A 298 -6.20 24.66 -4.54
CA GLN A 298 -7.37 25.04 -3.75
C GLN A 298 -7.38 26.56 -3.49
N GLY A 299 -6.28 27.11 -2.99
CA GLY A 299 -6.23 28.51 -2.55
C GLY A 299 -7.08 28.78 -1.31
N ASP A 300 -7.11 30.03 -0.87
CA ASP A 300 -7.83 30.49 0.33
C ASP A 300 -9.20 31.14 0.01
N GLN A 301 -9.65 31.01 -1.24
CA GLN A 301 -10.91 31.55 -1.75
C GLN A 301 -11.90 30.41 -2.04
N LEU A 302 -13.18 30.75 -2.23
CA LEU A 302 -14.23 29.77 -2.56
C LEU A 302 -14.11 29.13 -3.95
N VAL A 303 -13.26 29.71 -4.80
CA VAL A 303 -13.00 29.30 -6.19
C VAL A 303 -11.50 29.36 -6.42
N SER A 304 -10.95 28.35 -7.10
CA SER A 304 -9.54 28.30 -7.42
C SER A 304 -9.10 29.46 -8.31
N GLY A 305 -7.98 30.11 -7.96
CA GLY A 305 -7.29 31.05 -8.85
C GLY A 305 -6.70 30.41 -10.11
N LEU A 306 -6.70 29.07 -10.19
CA LEU A 306 -6.18 28.29 -11.30
C LEU A 306 -7.29 27.68 -12.18
N GLU A 307 -8.57 28.06 -11.99
CA GLU A 307 -9.67 27.55 -12.80
C GLU A 307 -9.38 27.65 -14.32
N GLY A 308 -9.59 26.53 -15.02
CA GLY A 308 -9.35 26.40 -16.46
C GLY A 308 -7.89 26.17 -16.85
N GLN A 309 -6.94 26.22 -15.90
CA GLN A 309 -5.54 25.92 -16.17
C GLN A 309 -5.27 24.41 -16.07
N SER A 310 -4.37 23.93 -16.93
CA SER A 310 -3.82 22.57 -16.83
C SER A 310 -2.74 22.55 -15.76
N VAL A 311 -2.81 21.60 -14.84
CA VAL A 311 -1.86 21.41 -13.74
C VAL A 311 -1.45 19.95 -13.64
N THR A 312 -0.22 19.72 -13.18
CA THR A 312 0.19 18.44 -12.61
C THR A 312 0.32 18.63 -11.11
N THR A 313 -0.38 17.82 -10.32
CA THR A 313 -0.25 17.82 -8.85
C THR A 313 0.14 16.43 -8.36
N THR A 314 0.66 16.37 -7.13
CA THR A 314 0.98 15.13 -6.44
C THR A 314 0.16 14.98 -5.16
N GLY A 315 -0.01 13.75 -4.69
CA GLY A 315 -0.57 13.46 -3.36
C GLY A 315 -0.92 11.98 -3.17
N ILE A 316 -1.40 11.65 -1.98
CA ILE A 316 -1.82 10.29 -1.57
C ILE A 316 -3.33 10.14 -1.79
N VAL A 317 -3.72 9.03 -2.41
CA VAL A 317 -5.11 8.69 -2.68
C VAL A 317 -5.76 8.22 -1.38
N THR A 318 -6.70 9.01 -0.86
CA THR A 318 -7.35 8.73 0.43
C THR A 318 -8.67 7.99 0.27
N ALA A 319 -9.31 8.09 -0.90
CA ALA A 319 -10.53 7.36 -1.23
C ALA A 319 -10.75 7.23 -2.74
N VAL A 320 -11.32 6.11 -3.18
CA VAL A 320 -11.69 5.84 -4.58
C VAL A 320 -13.21 5.65 -4.69
N VAL A 321 -13.84 6.37 -5.61
CA VAL A 321 -15.29 6.32 -5.89
C VAL A 321 -15.54 6.03 -7.37
N ASN A 322 -16.79 5.75 -7.75
CA ASN A 322 -17.15 5.29 -9.10
C ASN A 322 -16.91 6.29 -10.23
N ASN A 323 -16.63 7.56 -9.93
CA ASN A 323 -16.42 8.64 -10.90
C ASN A 323 -15.15 9.46 -10.64
N GLY A 324 -14.24 8.97 -9.78
CA GLY A 324 -13.01 9.67 -9.44
C GLY A 324 -12.39 9.18 -8.13
N PHE A 325 -11.45 9.94 -7.61
CA PHE A 325 -10.75 9.63 -6.37
C PHE A 325 -10.35 10.92 -5.65
N TYR A 326 -10.11 10.81 -4.34
CA TYR A 326 -9.64 11.91 -3.50
C TYR A 326 -8.14 11.78 -3.30
N LEU A 327 -7.45 12.90 -3.42
CA LEU A 327 -6.02 13.05 -3.33
C LEU A 327 -5.70 14.04 -2.22
N GLN A 328 -4.76 13.74 -1.34
CA GLN A 328 -4.33 14.67 -0.30
C GLN A 328 -2.81 14.80 -0.30
N ASP A 329 -2.33 16.03 -0.19
CA ASP A 329 -0.91 16.34 -0.13
C ASP A 329 -0.35 15.78 1.20
N PRO A 330 0.69 14.92 1.16
CA PRO A 330 1.21 14.26 2.35
C PRO A 330 1.92 15.23 3.31
N ASP A 331 2.52 16.31 2.79
CA ASP A 331 3.20 17.30 3.63
C ASP A 331 2.23 18.40 4.09
N GLY A 332 1.26 18.74 3.23
CA GLY A 332 0.38 19.90 3.38
C GLY A 332 1.14 21.23 3.50
N ASP A 333 0.43 22.32 3.83
CA ASP A 333 1.04 23.64 4.07
C ASP A 333 0.88 24.17 5.52
N SER A 334 0.25 23.38 6.39
CA SER A 334 -0.08 23.76 7.77
C SER A 334 -0.95 25.02 7.91
N ASN A 335 -1.61 25.47 6.83
CA ASN A 335 -2.49 26.63 6.83
C ASN A 335 -3.95 26.19 6.88
N ASN A 336 -4.62 26.49 7.99
CA ASN A 336 -6.02 26.13 8.19
C ASN A 336 -7.03 26.84 7.27
N ALA A 337 -6.58 27.78 6.43
CA ALA A 337 -7.39 28.49 5.44
C ALA A 337 -7.35 27.88 4.03
N THR A 338 -6.46 26.91 3.77
CA THR A 338 -6.31 26.19 2.52
C THR A 338 -6.61 24.70 2.74
N SER A 339 -7.12 24.01 1.72
CA SER A 339 -7.27 22.56 1.77
C SER A 339 -6.05 21.88 1.15
N ASP A 340 -5.53 20.85 1.82
CA ASP A 340 -4.50 19.96 1.26
C ASP A 340 -5.11 18.80 0.46
N GLY A 341 -6.44 18.71 0.42
CA GLY A 341 -7.19 17.69 -0.30
C GLY A 341 -7.80 18.21 -1.60
N ILE A 342 -7.90 17.36 -2.62
CA ILE A 342 -8.61 17.65 -3.87
C ILE A 342 -9.27 16.40 -4.44
N PHE A 343 -10.38 16.58 -5.15
CA PHE A 343 -11.02 15.52 -5.90
C PHE A 343 -10.55 15.51 -7.36
N ALA A 344 -10.16 14.35 -7.87
CA ALA A 344 -9.82 14.14 -9.27
C ALA A 344 -10.97 13.38 -9.97
N PHE A 345 -11.62 14.06 -10.92
CA PHE A 345 -12.79 13.55 -11.62
C PHE A 345 -12.39 12.81 -12.89
N THR A 346 -12.63 11.50 -12.92
CA THR A 346 -12.35 10.65 -14.09
C THR A 346 -13.54 10.52 -15.02
N ASN A 347 -14.75 10.93 -14.64
CA ASN A 347 -16.03 10.60 -15.29
C ASN A 347 -16.27 9.07 -15.37
N SER A 348 -17.40 8.64 -15.96
CA SER A 348 -17.78 7.21 -16.04
C SER A 348 -17.73 6.64 -17.46
N ASN A 349 -17.06 7.32 -18.39
CA ASN A 349 -16.80 6.79 -19.73
C ASN A 349 -15.63 5.79 -19.71
N THR A 350 -15.43 5.06 -20.81
CA THR A 350 -14.41 4.00 -20.89
C THR A 350 -12.99 4.49 -20.57
N ALA A 351 -12.61 5.69 -21.01
CA ALA A 351 -11.28 6.25 -20.74
C ALA A 351 -11.13 6.64 -19.26
N GLY A 352 -12.18 7.22 -18.68
CA GLY A 352 -12.26 7.53 -17.26
C GLY A 352 -12.16 6.31 -16.35
N LEU A 353 -12.88 5.24 -16.70
CA LEU A 353 -12.82 3.97 -15.98
C LEU A 353 -11.44 3.30 -16.11
N ALA A 354 -10.76 3.44 -17.25
CA ALA A 354 -9.41 2.93 -17.44
C ALA A 354 -8.37 3.69 -16.61
N LEU A 355 -8.53 5.01 -16.43
CA LEU A 355 -7.71 5.82 -15.52
C LEU A 355 -7.99 5.45 -14.06
N LEU A 356 -9.26 5.34 -13.70
CA LEU A 356 -9.67 4.98 -12.33
C LEU A 356 -9.20 3.58 -11.92
N ALA A 357 -9.14 2.63 -12.87
CA ALA A 357 -8.66 1.27 -12.62
C ALA A 357 -7.17 1.20 -12.25
N GLN A 358 -6.40 2.26 -12.49
CA GLN A 358 -4.99 2.36 -12.12
C GLN A 358 -4.79 2.90 -10.69
N VAL A 359 -5.87 3.31 -10.01
CA VAL A 359 -5.80 4.05 -8.75
C VAL A 359 -6.41 3.24 -7.61
N ALA A 360 -5.65 3.06 -6.54
CA ALA A 360 -6.07 2.47 -5.28
C ALA A 360 -5.82 3.44 -4.11
N VAL A 361 -6.59 3.26 -3.03
CA VAL A 361 -6.33 3.98 -1.76
C VAL A 361 -4.94 3.62 -1.26
N GLY A 362 -4.19 4.63 -0.81
CA GLY A 362 -2.79 4.50 -0.41
C GLY A 362 -1.79 4.75 -1.53
N ASN A 363 -2.21 4.85 -2.80
CA ASN A 363 -1.27 5.24 -3.85
C ASN A 363 -0.85 6.71 -3.68
N GLU A 364 0.45 7.01 -3.66
CA GLU A 364 0.94 8.35 -3.99
C GLU A 364 1.02 8.46 -5.52
N ILE A 365 0.43 9.51 -6.09
CA ILE A 365 0.34 9.67 -7.54
C ILE A 365 0.65 11.10 -7.97
N ASN A 366 1.23 11.25 -9.16
CA ASN A 366 1.12 12.47 -9.95
C ASN A 366 -0.12 12.37 -10.83
N VAL A 367 -0.96 13.40 -10.82
CA VAL A 367 -2.13 13.52 -11.69
C VAL A 367 -2.06 14.82 -12.49
N THR A 368 -2.22 14.70 -13.81
CA THR A 368 -2.31 15.84 -14.72
C THR A 368 -3.74 15.99 -15.22
N GLY A 369 -4.28 17.21 -15.13
CA GLY A 369 -5.60 17.54 -15.64
C GLY A 369 -5.87 19.04 -15.58
N THR A 370 -7.11 19.43 -15.83
CA THR A 370 -7.55 20.83 -15.81
C THR A 370 -8.27 21.14 -14.50
N VAL A 371 -7.88 22.20 -13.81
CA VAL A 371 -8.60 22.69 -12.64
C VAL A 371 -9.98 23.18 -13.07
N SER A 372 -11.03 22.76 -12.36
CA SER A 372 -12.41 23.13 -12.67
C SER A 372 -13.24 23.25 -11.42
N GLU A 373 -14.25 24.12 -11.47
CA GLU A 373 -15.26 24.27 -10.44
C GLU A 373 -16.48 23.40 -10.74
N PHE A 374 -16.81 22.48 -9.83
CA PHE A 374 -18.00 21.66 -9.94
C PHE A 374 -19.11 22.17 -9.02
N THR A 375 -20.19 22.68 -9.61
CA THR A 375 -21.41 23.02 -8.88
C THR A 375 -22.42 21.87 -8.94
N PRO A 376 -22.74 21.19 -7.83
CA PRO A 376 -23.75 20.14 -7.82
C PRO A 376 -25.09 20.65 -8.35
N GLY A 377 -25.69 19.95 -9.33
CA GLY A 377 -26.95 20.37 -9.97
C GLY A 377 -26.82 21.56 -10.94
N GLY A 378 -25.60 22.09 -11.16
CA GLY A 378 -25.29 23.16 -12.10
C GLY A 378 -25.34 24.57 -11.51
N ALA A 379 -24.71 25.52 -12.19
CA ALA A 379 -24.51 26.90 -11.71
C ALA A 379 -25.82 27.66 -11.37
N ALA A 380 -26.94 27.31 -12.01
CA ALA A 380 -28.23 27.95 -11.78
C ALA A 380 -28.88 27.58 -10.42
N THR A 381 -28.32 26.61 -9.70
CA THR A 381 -28.87 26.13 -8.42
C THR A 381 -28.54 27.02 -7.22
N GLY A 382 -27.58 27.94 -7.36
CA GLY A 382 -27.05 28.74 -6.26
C GLY A 382 -26.21 27.95 -5.25
N ASN A 383 -25.82 26.72 -5.58
CA ASN A 383 -24.91 25.93 -4.75
C ASN A 383 -23.47 26.46 -4.86
N LEU A 384 -22.67 26.27 -3.81
CA LEU A 384 -21.22 26.51 -3.89
C LEU A 384 -20.57 25.48 -4.83
N SER A 385 -19.53 25.90 -5.53
CA SER A 385 -18.70 24.99 -6.33
C SER A 385 -17.63 24.33 -5.47
N THR A 386 -17.20 23.13 -5.86
CA THR A 386 -16.05 22.41 -5.30
C THR A 386 -14.92 22.44 -6.34
N THR A 387 -13.71 22.77 -5.90
CA THR A 387 -12.52 22.73 -6.75
C THR A 387 -12.14 21.28 -7.00
N GLN A 388 -11.95 20.92 -8.26
CA GLN A 388 -11.54 19.57 -8.65
C GLN A 388 -10.59 19.60 -9.84
N ILE A 389 -9.84 18.51 -10.03
CA ILE A 389 -9.09 18.27 -11.26
C ILE A 389 -9.96 17.45 -12.20
N GLY A 390 -10.41 18.06 -13.28
CA GLY A 390 -11.16 17.42 -14.34
C GLY A 390 -10.30 17.10 -15.56
N SER A 391 -10.89 16.48 -16.57
CA SER A 391 -10.25 16.21 -17.87
C SER A 391 -8.85 15.59 -17.72
N LEU A 392 -8.73 14.58 -16.86
CA LEU A 392 -7.44 13.97 -16.56
C LEU A 392 -6.80 13.43 -17.83
N SER A 393 -5.54 13.82 -18.07
CA SER A 393 -4.75 13.42 -19.22
C SER A 393 -3.68 12.41 -18.86
N ASN A 394 -3.23 12.40 -17.60
CA ASN A 394 -2.22 11.48 -17.12
C ASN A 394 -2.43 11.17 -15.63
N ILE A 395 -2.21 9.90 -15.26
CA ILE A 395 -2.04 9.47 -13.87
C ILE A 395 -0.78 8.63 -13.84
N GLN A 396 0.14 8.99 -12.97
CA GLN A 396 1.37 8.25 -12.73
C GLN A 396 1.42 7.88 -11.26
N VAL A 397 1.40 6.58 -10.95
CA VAL A 397 1.64 6.11 -9.59
C VAL A 397 3.11 6.29 -9.27
N ILE A 398 3.40 7.04 -8.20
CA ILE A 398 4.74 7.27 -7.65
C ILE A 398 5.04 6.17 -6.63
N GLU A 399 4.09 5.92 -5.73
CA GLU A 399 4.18 4.90 -4.68
C GLU A 399 2.85 4.16 -4.60
N ALA A 400 2.87 2.83 -4.51
CA ALA A 400 1.64 2.04 -4.46
C ALA A 400 1.00 1.98 -3.06
N SER A 401 1.79 2.14 -2.00
CA SER A 401 1.36 1.86 -0.62
C SER A 401 1.89 2.89 0.38
N ALA A 402 1.71 4.16 0.08
CA ALA A 402 2.06 5.26 0.99
C ALA A 402 1.17 5.26 2.24
N THR A 403 1.74 5.69 3.36
CA THR A 403 0.99 5.87 4.61
C THR A 403 -0.06 6.97 4.43
N LEU A 404 -1.32 6.68 4.73
CA LEU A 404 -2.39 7.68 4.64
C LEU A 404 -2.08 8.89 5.55
N PRO A 405 -2.35 10.13 5.10
CA PRO A 405 -2.22 11.32 5.94
C PRO A 405 -2.98 11.16 7.26
N THR A 406 -2.47 11.76 8.35
CA THR A 406 -3.19 11.74 9.62
C THR A 406 -4.50 12.52 9.48
N PRO A 407 -5.66 11.92 9.83
CA PRO A 407 -6.94 12.62 9.68
C PRO A 407 -7.03 13.87 10.56
N ILE A 408 -7.58 14.96 10.03
CA ILE A 408 -7.91 16.15 10.84
C ILE A 408 -9.10 15.84 11.74
N ILE A 409 -8.95 16.10 13.03
CA ILE A 409 -10.04 15.92 13.99
C ILE A 409 -11.02 17.10 13.91
N ILE A 410 -12.30 16.82 13.71
CA ILE A 410 -13.40 17.79 13.83
C ILE A 410 -14.11 17.53 15.16
N GLY A 411 -14.03 18.48 16.09
CA GLY A 411 -14.55 18.33 17.45
C GLY A 411 -13.65 18.98 18.50
N THR A 412 -13.84 18.58 19.75
CA THR A 412 -13.13 19.13 20.91
C THR A 412 -11.64 18.80 20.94
N GLY A 413 -11.22 17.68 20.34
CA GLY A 413 -9.82 17.29 20.15
C GLY A 413 -9.17 17.85 18.88
N GLY A 414 -9.84 18.75 18.15
CA GLY A 414 -9.30 19.36 16.94
C GLY A 414 -10.00 20.66 16.55
N ARG A 415 -10.42 20.78 15.29
CA ARG A 415 -11.12 21.96 14.78
C ARG A 415 -12.58 21.95 15.25
N ILE A 416 -12.99 22.98 15.98
CA ILE A 416 -14.35 23.11 16.50
C ILE A 416 -15.25 23.79 15.45
N PRO A 417 -16.30 23.11 14.95
CA PRO A 417 -17.24 23.73 14.02
C PRO A 417 -17.96 24.93 14.65
N PRO A 418 -18.11 26.04 13.91
CA PRO A 418 -18.89 27.19 14.38
C PRO A 418 -20.37 26.81 14.48
N ASN A 419 -21.07 27.40 15.45
CA ASN A 419 -22.49 27.18 15.71
C ASN A 419 -23.34 28.45 15.49
N ASP A 420 -22.81 29.42 14.73
CA ASP A 420 -23.38 30.75 14.58
C ASP A 420 -23.82 31.05 13.13
N LEU A 421 -23.02 31.78 12.35
CA LEU A 421 -23.37 32.25 11.01
C LEU A 421 -23.04 31.22 9.95
N ILE A 422 -23.88 31.15 8.92
CA ILE A 422 -23.68 30.30 7.74
C ILE A 422 -22.32 30.58 7.08
N SER A 423 -21.93 31.86 7.00
CA SER A 423 -20.63 32.27 6.49
C SER A 423 -19.46 31.68 7.28
N ASN A 424 -19.60 31.53 8.59
CA ASN A 424 -18.56 30.94 9.42
C ASN A 424 -18.48 29.43 9.19
N GLY A 425 -19.64 28.77 9.00
CA GLY A 425 -19.70 27.37 8.58
C GLY A 425 -19.02 27.13 7.24
N ILE A 426 -19.30 27.97 6.23
CA ILE A 426 -18.63 27.91 4.92
C ILE A 426 -17.11 28.06 5.09
N ASN A 427 -16.65 29.11 5.78
CA ASN A 427 -15.23 29.34 6.02
C ASN A 427 -14.54 28.23 6.84
N PHE A 428 -15.30 27.48 7.65
CA PHE A 428 -14.78 26.36 8.41
C PHE A 428 -14.61 25.10 7.54
N PHE A 429 -15.59 24.79 6.70
CA PHE A 429 -15.60 23.56 5.90
C PHE A 429 -14.87 23.68 4.56
N GLU A 430 -14.74 24.90 4.03
CA GLU A 430 -13.98 25.19 2.81
C GLU A 430 -12.56 24.61 2.84
N PRO A 431 -11.71 24.91 3.84
CA PRO A 431 -10.34 24.37 3.92
C PRO A 431 -10.28 22.89 4.33
N LEU A 432 -11.41 22.22 4.54
CA LEU A 432 -11.46 20.77 4.83
C LEU A 432 -11.94 19.97 3.63
N GLU A 433 -12.35 20.63 2.55
CA GLU A 433 -12.85 19.97 1.34
C GLU A 433 -11.85 18.94 0.84
N ALA A 434 -12.31 17.72 0.55
CA ALA A 434 -11.49 16.63 0.03
C ALA A 434 -10.35 16.14 0.96
N MET A 435 -10.18 16.68 2.17
CA MET A 435 -9.21 16.18 3.16
C MET A 435 -9.73 14.96 3.91
N LEU A 436 -8.83 14.09 4.36
CA LEU A 436 -9.13 13.03 5.31
C LEU A 436 -9.37 13.64 6.69
N VAL A 437 -10.55 13.41 7.26
CA VAL A 437 -10.95 13.94 8.57
C VAL A 437 -11.61 12.88 9.43
N THR A 438 -11.56 13.06 10.75
CA THR A 438 -12.29 12.25 11.74
C THR A 438 -13.18 13.17 12.55
N ALA A 439 -14.49 12.91 12.60
CA ALA A 439 -15.39 13.67 13.46
C ALA A 439 -15.52 13.00 14.84
N GLU A 440 -15.34 13.77 15.91
CA GLU A 440 -15.55 13.30 17.28
C GLU A 440 -17.02 13.27 17.66
N SER A 441 -17.45 12.15 18.27
CA SER A 441 -18.79 11.95 18.81
C SER A 441 -19.94 12.45 17.90
N PRO A 442 -19.95 12.14 16.60
CA PRO A 442 -20.85 12.85 15.69
C PRO A 442 -22.24 12.23 15.81
N ARG A 443 -23.26 13.02 16.16
CA ARG A 443 -24.63 12.51 16.31
C ARG A 443 -25.40 12.56 15.01
N ALA A 444 -25.77 11.43 14.43
CA ALA A 444 -26.64 11.45 13.26
C ALA A 444 -28.04 12.02 13.61
N ILE A 445 -28.60 12.86 12.75
CA ILE A 445 -29.86 13.60 12.99
C ILE A 445 -30.93 13.36 11.92
N SER A 446 -30.56 12.94 10.70
CA SER A 446 -31.48 12.49 9.63
C SER A 446 -30.67 11.86 8.46
N GLY A 447 -31.29 11.00 7.65
CA GLY A 447 -30.70 10.53 6.37
C GLY A 447 -30.95 11.54 5.24
N THR A 448 -30.34 11.38 4.06
CA THR A 448 -30.68 12.11 2.82
C THR A 448 -30.65 11.18 1.60
N ALA A 449 -31.13 11.66 0.44
CA ALA A 449 -31.36 10.85 -0.77
C ALA A 449 -30.07 10.31 -1.41
N VAL A 450 -30.22 9.21 -2.14
CA VAL A 450 -29.24 8.17 -2.48
C VAL A 450 -28.21 8.50 -3.59
N ASP A 451 -28.19 9.72 -4.13
CA ASP A 451 -27.36 10.01 -5.30
C ASP A 451 -25.88 10.31 -4.94
N PHE A 452 -25.59 10.72 -3.71
CA PHE A 452 -24.23 11.07 -3.24
C PHE A 452 -23.85 10.53 -1.85
N GLY A 453 -24.65 9.61 -1.29
CA GLY A 453 -24.31 8.88 -0.04
C GLY A 453 -24.16 9.75 1.21
N GLU A 454 -25.09 10.68 1.41
CA GLU A 454 -25.04 11.69 2.48
C GLU A 454 -25.62 11.21 3.84
N ILE A 455 -25.02 11.63 4.97
CA ILE A 455 -25.56 11.47 6.34
C ILE A 455 -25.56 12.81 7.07
N LEU A 456 -26.69 13.19 7.70
CA LEU A 456 -26.75 14.39 8.53
C LEU A 456 -26.22 14.13 9.95
N ARG A 457 -25.27 14.93 10.48
CA ARG A 457 -24.70 14.78 11.84
C ARG A 457 -24.78 16.10 12.68
N TRP A 458 -24.66 16.02 14.00
CA TRP A 458 -24.92 17.08 14.99
C TRP A 458 -23.83 17.06 16.05
N SER A 459 -23.29 18.23 16.38
CA SER A 459 -22.30 18.43 17.45
C SER A 459 -23.01 18.83 18.75
N THR A 460 -22.56 18.29 19.89
CA THR A 460 -23.39 17.98 21.07
C THR A 460 -23.67 19.13 22.06
N THR A 461 -23.78 20.39 21.65
CA THR A 461 -24.06 21.47 22.63
C THR A 461 -25.54 21.80 22.86
N GLU A 462 -26.48 21.28 22.07
CA GLU A 462 -27.91 21.63 22.19
C GLU A 462 -28.83 20.39 22.39
N PRO A 463 -29.87 20.47 23.26
CA PRO A 463 -30.58 19.30 23.79
C PRO A 463 -31.67 18.68 22.89
N THR A 464 -32.10 19.30 21.78
CA THR A 464 -33.16 18.73 20.92
C THR A 464 -33.03 19.06 19.41
N PRO A 465 -33.14 18.08 18.50
CA PRO A 465 -33.13 18.30 17.05
C PRO A 465 -34.48 18.82 16.50
N PRO A 466 -34.50 19.60 15.39
CA PRO A 466 -35.75 20.06 14.76
C PRO A 466 -36.49 18.92 14.01
N PRO A 467 -37.82 19.05 13.79
CA PRO A 467 -38.64 17.95 13.32
C PRO A 467 -38.44 17.60 11.84
N SER A 468 -37.89 16.40 11.63
CA SER A 468 -38.09 15.41 10.55
C SER A 468 -38.34 15.89 9.11
N THR A 469 -37.36 15.64 8.23
CA THR A 469 -37.55 14.93 6.93
C THR A 469 -36.20 14.45 6.39
N LEU A 470 -35.95 13.12 6.36
CA LEU A 470 -35.26 12.33 5.32
C LEU A 470 -34.62 11.01 5.88
N VAL A 471 -34.46 10.01 5.01
CA VAL A 471 -34.45 8.53 5.28
C VAL A 471 -33.06 7.88 5.05
N GLY A 472 -32.62 6.91 5.88
CA GLY A 472 -31.48 5.97 5.62
C GLY A 472 -30.64 5.57 6.85
N TYR A 473 -30.07 4.35 6.94
CA TYR A 473 -29.63 3.63 8.18
C TYR A 473 -28.11 3.25 8.32
N CYS A 474 -27.61 3.24 9.59
CA CYS A 474 -26.55 2.43 10.31
C CYS A 474 -25.02 2.57 10.04
N PRO A 475 -24.06 2.30 10.99
CA PRO A 475 -24.02 2.28 12.47
C PRO A 475 -23.02 3.30 13.10
N LEU A 476 -22.95 3.33 14.44
CA LEU A 476 -22.10 4.17 15.32
C LEU A 476 -20.70 3.58 15.51
N HIS A 477 -19.64 4.32 15.14
CA HIS A 477 -18.23 4.26 15.58
C HIS A 477 -17.54 5.60 15.19
N PRO A 478 -16.32 5.92 15.67
CA PRO A 478 -15.51 6.99 15.05
C PRO A 478 -15.40 6.68 13.55
N VAL A 479 -15.73 7.64 12.70
CA VAL A 479 -15.62 7.44 11.25
C VAL A 479 -14.68 8.47 10.70
N THR A 480 -13.61 7.98 10.07
CA THR A 480 -12.75 8.75 9.18
C THR A 480 -13.44 8.86 7.82
N PHE A 481 -13.49 10.05 7.23
CA PHE A 481 -14.14 10.31 5.94
C PHE A 481 -13.52 11.52 5.24
N THR A 482 -14.01 11.80 4.03
CA THR A 482 -13.60 12.96 3.22
C THR A 482 -14.81 13.87 2.94
N PRO A 483 -14.89 15.13 3.42
CA PRO A 483 -16.07 15.97 3.29
C PRO A 483 -16.15 16.70 1.93
N LYS A 484 -17.37 17.10 1.53
CA LYS A 484 -17.65 18.02 0.39
C LYS A 484 -18.44 19.25 0.87
N LYS A 485 -18.50 20.33 0.05
CA LYS A 485 -19.29 21.54 0.32
C LYS A 485 -20.80 21.29 0.45
N PHE A 486 -21.44 22.07 1.33
CA PHE A 486 -22.82 21.87 1.82
C PHE A 486 -23.82 22.87 1.20
N LYS A 487 -25.10 22.50 1.19
CA LYS A 487 -26.26 23.39 0.95
C LYS A 487 -27.03 23.63 2.25
N SER A 488 -27.48 24.86 2.50
CA SER A 488 -28.56 25.12 3.47
C SER A 488 -29.59 26.09 2.90
N SER A 489 -30.88 25.88 3.19
CA SER A 489 -31.93 26.85 2.91
C SER A 489 -32.22 27.71 4.15
N ASP A 490 -32.10 29.03 4.00
CA ASP A 490 -32.66 30.18 4.74
C ASP A 490 -32.99 30.13 6.26
N ARG A 491 -32.48 29.19 7.06
CA ARG A 491 -32.62 29.20 8.54
C ARG A 491 -31.36 28.69 9.24
N PRO A 492 -31.10 29.12 10.51
CA PRO A 492 -29.84 28.87 11.22
C PRO A 492 -29.47 27.38 11.21
N ILE A 493 -28.23 27.09 10.83
CA ILE A 493 -27.76 25.72 10.60
C ILE A 493 -27.45 25.10 11.96
N SER A 494 -28.23 24.10 12.34
CA SER A 494 -27.89 23.20 13.46
C SER A 494 -27.47 21.80 12.97
N CYS A 495 -27.34 21.57 11.67
CA CYS A 495 -27.21 20.24 11.08
C CYS A 495 -26.05 20.14 10.06
N LEU A 496 -25.12 19.20 10.26
CA LEU A 496 -24.05 18.79 9.35
C LEU A 496 -24.63 17.89 8.23
N VAL A 497 -24.19 17.97 6.97
CA VAL A 497 -24.51 17.04 5.85
C VAL A 497 -23.25 16.39 5.26
N LEU A 498 -22.86 15.21 5.72
CA LEU A 498 -21.66 14.51 5.24
C LEU A 498 -21.94 13.69 3.99
N SER A 499 -21.48 14.11 2.82
CA SER A 499 -21.58 13.32 1.57
C SER A 499 -20.42 12.34 1.41
N SER A 500 -20.73 11.10 1.03
CA SER A 500 -19.84 9.95 0.82
C SER A 500 -19.27 9.32 2.11
N LEU A 501 -20.00 8.35 2.63
CA LEU A 501 -19.47 7.35 3.57
C LEU A 501 -19.24 6.04 2.82
N LYS A 502 -17.98 5.64 2.70
CA LYS A 502 -17.62 4.23 2.65
C LYS A 502 -16.80 3.98 3.90
N SER A 503 -17.37 3.23 4.84
CA SER A 503 -16.59 2.74 5.97
C SER A 503 -15.37 2.02 5.42
N MET A 504 -14.18 2.34 5.92
CA MET A 504 -13.05 1.43 5.78
C MET A 504 -13.48 0.11 6.43
N PRO A 505 -13.34 -1.05 5.76
CA PRO A 505 -13.54 -2.32 6.45
C PRO A 505 -12.54 -2.37 7.61
N GLU A 506 -13.01 -2.64 8.84
CA GLU A 506 -12.09 -3.08 9.88
C GLU A 506 -11.44 -4.40 9.41
N PRO A 507 -10.13 -4.59 9.61
CA PRO A 507 -9.51 -5.88 9.35
C PRO A 507 -10.24 -6.95 10.18
N PRO A 508 -10.53 -8.13 9.61
CA PRO A 508 -11.33 -9.13 10.29
C PRO A 508 -10.68 -9.55 11.61
N LEU A 509 -11.36 -9.27 12.72
CA LEU A 509 -11.12 -9.91 14.01
C LEU A 509 -11.41 -11.41 13.84
N ALA A 510 -10.37 -12.23 13.68
CA ALA A 510 -10.52 -13.67 13.58
C ALA A 510 -10.86 -14.26 14.97
N MET A 511 -12.09 -14.77 15.11
CA MET A 511 -12.50 -15.75 16.13
C MET A 511 -12.15 -17.17 15.68
#